data_AF-A0A0B8QI13-F1
#
_entry.id   AF-A0A0B8QI13-F1
#
_cell.length_a   1.000
_cell.length_b   1.000
_cell.length_c   1.000
_cell.angle_alpha   90.00
_cell.angle_beta   90.00
_cell.angle_gamma   90.00
#
_symmetry.space_group_name_H-M   'P 1'
#
loop_
_entity.id
_entity.type
_entity.pdbx_description
1 polymer ?
#
loop_
_entity_poly.entity_id
_entity_poly.type
_entity_poly.pdbx_seq_one_letter_code
_entity_poly.pdbx_strand_id
1 'polypeptide(L)'
;MRIIRDANPEALGSLDIQLGDERIKPLLFRYRARHYFHTLTDQEQRQWLGYCRDKFEQELPDYMLNLERLGEEHQADEKKMRVLKAVFQYVQKLVS
;
A
#
# COMPACT_ATOMS: atom_id res chain seq x y z
N MET A 1 -8.74 17.63 -10.47
CA MET A 1 -8.68 16.16 -10.33
C MET A 1 -9.34 15.37 -11.47
N ARG A 2 -10.28 15.91 -12.26
CA ARG A 2 -10.91 15.15 -13.38
C ARG A 2 -9.87 14.72 -14.44
N ILE A 3 -8.99 15.64 -14.83
CA ILE A 3 -7.90 15.40 -15.79
C ILE A 3 -7.02 14.20 -15.40
N ILE A 4 -6.67 14.05 -14.12
CA ILE A 4 -5.85 12.92 -13.63
C ILE A 4 -6.60 11.59 -13.72
N ARG A 5 -7.92 11.60 -13.52
CA ARG A 5 -8.74 10.37 -13.53
C ARG A 5 -9.12 9.91 -14.94
N ASP A 6 -9.21 10.84 -15.88
CA ASP A 6 -9.57 10.58 -17.27
C ASP A 6 -8.32 10.37 -18.17
N ALA A 7 -7.13 10.70 -17.67
CA ALA A 7 -5.89 10.56 -18.42
C ALA A 7 -5.41 9.10 -18.47
N ASN A 8 -4.75 8.77 -19.57
CA ASN A 8 -4.13 7.46 -19.77
C ASN A 8 -3.03 7.22 -18.70
N PRO A 9 -2.99 6.06 -18.01
CA PRO A 9 -2.01 5.80 -16.94
C PRO A 9 -0.55 6.04 -17.33
N GLU A 10 -0.17 5.73 -18.58
CA GLU A 10 1.17 5.93 -19.11
C GLU A 10 1.52 7.42 -19.25
N ALA A 11 0.52 8.28 -19.48
CA ALA A 11 0.70 9.72 -19.59
C ALA A 11 0.74 10.42 -18.22
N LEU A 12 0.34 9.75 -17.13
CA LEU A 12 0.31 10.35 -15.79
C LEU A 12 1.71 10.70 -15.27
N GLY A 13 2.75 10.00 -15.72
CA GLY A 13 4.13 10.27 -15.30
C GLY A 13 4.73 11.52 -15.96
N SER A 14 4.28 11.87 -17.17
CA SER A 14 4.73 13.04 -17.93
C SER A 14 3.78 14.22 -17.83
N LEU A 15 2.68 14.09 -17.09
CA LEU A 15 1.73 15.16 -16.86
C LEU A 15 2.40 16.25 -16.01
N ASP A 16 3.00 17.22 -16.68
CA ASP A 16 3.47 18.48 -16.09
C ASP A 16 2.25 19.38 -15.82
N ILE A 17 1.34 18.85 -15.00
CA ILE A 17 0.26 19.66 -14.46
C ILE A 17 0.98 20.67 -13.57
N GLN A 18 0.83 21.97 -13.84
CA GLN A 18 1.15 23.00 -12.87
C GLN A 18 0.19 22.85 -11.69
N LEU A 19 0.51 21.89 -10.83
CA LEU A 19 -0.21 21.59 -9.61
C LEU A 19 0.09 22.74 -8.67
N GLY A 20 -0.80 23.73 -8.65
CA GLY A 20 -0.73 24.83 -7.69
C GLY A 20 -0.79 24.37 -6.22
N ASP A 21 -1.08 23.08 -5.97
CA ASP A 21 -1.06 22.45 -4.66
C ASP A 21 0.05 21.39 -4.60
N GLU A 22 1.07 21.66 -3.79
CA GLU A 22 2.27 20.84 -3.61
C GLU A 22 1.96 19.42 -3.11
N ARG A 23 0.81 19.21 -2.45
CA ARG A 23 0.41 17.89 -1.93
C ARG A 23 0.04 16.92 -3.05
N ILE A 24 -0.33 17.41 -4.22
CA ILE A 24 -0.82 16.55 -5.31
C ILE A 24 0.33 15.73 -5.90
N LYS A 25 1.55 16.27 -5.98
CA LYS A 25 2.72 15.57 -6.53
C LYS A 25 3.01 14.24 -5.81
N PRO A 26 3.17 14.19 -4.47
CA PRO A 26 3.36 12.92 -3.77
C PRO A 26 2.12 12.01 -3.79
N LEU A 27 0.91 12.58 -3.83
CA LEU A 27 -0.32 11.77 -3.96
C LEU A 27 -0.43 11.09 -5.32
N LEU A 28 -0.09 11.78 -6.42
CA LEU A 28 -0.10 11.23 -7.77
C LEU A 28 0.93 10.10 -7.92
N PHE A 29 2.13 10.28 -7.35
CA PHE A 29 3.13 9.21 -7.29
C PHE A 29 2.57 7.97 -6.58
N ARG A 30 1.99 8.13 -5.37
CA ARG A 30 1.39 7.01 -4.62
C ARG A 30 0.21 6.37 -5.36
N TYR A 31 -0.58 7.17 -6.06
CA TYR A 31 -1.70 6.68 -6.88
C TYR A 31 -1.19 5.81 -8.03
N ARG A 32 -0.23 6.30 -8.82
CA ARG A 32 0.43 5.52 -9.89
C ARG A 32 1.05 4.24 -9.33
N ALA A 33 1.77 4.32 -8.22
CA ALA A 33 2.45 3.18 -7.64
C ALA A 33 1.51 2.07 -7.15
N ARG A 34 0.32 2.44 -6.64
CA ARG A 34 -0.68 1.48 -6.17
C ARG A 34 -1.52 0.86 -7.28
N HIS A 35 -1.86 1.63 -8.31
CA HIS A 35 -2.83 1.21 -9.32
C HIS A 35 -2.20 0.83 -10.66
N TYR A 36 -1.05 1.43 -10.99
CA TYR A 36 -0.41 1.35 -12.30
C TYR A 36 1.11 1.15 -12.15
N PHE A 37 1.52 0.18 -11.33
CA PHE A 37 2.93 -0.06 -10.99
C PHE A 37 3.85 -0.20 -12.22
N HIS A 38 3.35 -0.81 -13.29
CA HIS A 38 4.07 -0.98 -14.56
C HIS A 38 4.38 0.34 -15.29
N THR A 39 3.69 1.44 -14.95
CA THR A 39 3.94 2.77 -15.51
C THR A 39 5.05 3.54 -14.78
N LEU A 40 5.57 2.99 -13.68
CA LEU A 40 6.69 3.57 -12.95
C LEU A 40 8.01 3.21 -13.62
N THR A 41 8.93 4.17 -13.67
CA THR A 41 10.33 3.90 -14.02
C THR A 41 11.02 3.00 -12.99
N ASP A 42 12.12 2.36 -13.35
CA ASP A 42 12.87 1.50 -12.42
C ASP A 42 13.29 2.22 -11.13
N GLN A 43 13.62 3.52 -11.23
CA GLN A 43 13.96 4.33 -10.06
C GLN A 43 12.74 4.58 -9.17
N GLU A 44 11.59 4.92 -9.77
CA GLU A 44 10.33 5.10 -9.05
C GLU A 44 9.85 3.81 -8.39
N GLN A 45 10.01 2.66 -9.07
CA GLN A 45 9.69 1.34 -8.51
C GLN A 45 10.56 1.04 -7.30
N ARG A 46 11.89 1.24 -7.38
CA ARG A 46 12.80 1.07 -6.23
C ARG A 46 12.42 1.98 -5.07
N GLN A 47 12.08 3.24 -5.35
CA GLN A 47 11.64 4.19 -4.32
C GLN A 47 10.34 3.73 -3.66
N TRP A 48 9.36 3.26 -4.44
CA TRP A 48 8.08 2.78 -3.90
C TRP A 48 8.24 1.51 -3.07
N LEU A 49 9.04 0.55 -3.54
CA LEU A 49 9.32 -0.69 -2.81
C LEU A 49 10.09 -0.41 -1.51
N GLY A 50 11.04 0.53 -1.52
CA GLY A 50 11.70 1.04 -0.32
C GLY A 50 10.70 1.62 0.67
N TYR A 51 9.85 2.55 0.22
CA TYR A 51 8.78 3.12 1.05
C TYR A 51 7.85 2.06 1.65
N CYS A 52 7.47 1.04 0.87
CA CYS A 52 6.63 -0.06 1.36
C CYS A 52 7.34 -0.86 2.44
N ARG A 53 8.62 -1.21 2.22
CA ARG A 53 9.44 -1.95 3.18
C ARG A 53 9.57 -1.20 4.50
N ASP A 54 9.99 0.07 4.45
CA ASP A 54 10.17 0.90 5.64
C ASP A 54 8.86 1.02 6.42
N LYS A 55 7.73 1.15 5.71
CA LYS A 55 6.41 1.21 6.34
C LYS A 55 6.01 -0.11 6.99
N PHE A 56 6.29 -1.25 6.36
CA PHE A 56 6.05 -2.54 6.99
C PHE A 56 6.97 -2.76 8.19
N GLU A 57 8.26 -2.45 8.09
CA GLU A 57 9.20 -2.59 9.21
C GLU A 57 8.78 -1.77 10.45
N GLN A 58 8.22 -0.58 10.25
CA GLN A 58 7.74 0.28 11.34
C GLN A 58 6.42 -0.21 11.95
N GLU A 59 5.45 -0.64 11.15
CA GLU A 59 4.07 -0.87 11.60
C GLU A 59 3.78 -2.36 11.90
N LEU A 60 4.54 -3.28 11.30
CA LEU A 60 4.29 -4.72 11.40
C LEU A 60 4.41 -5.26 12.83
N PRO A 61 5.37 -4.85 13.68
CA PRO A 61 5.47 -5.36 15.05
C PRO A 61 4.18 -5.12 15.85
N ASP A 62 3.66 -3.89 15.83
CA ASP A 62 2.44 -3.52 16.55
C ASP A 62 1.20 -4.22 15.94
N TYR A 63 1.17 -4.35 14.61
CA TYR A 63 0.10 -5.05 13.92
C TYR A 63 0.04 -6.53 14.32
N MET A 64 1.19 -7.21 14.40
CA MET A 64 1.31 -8.61 14.79
C MET A 64 0.91 -8.82 16.25
N LEU A 65 1.35 -7.95 17.16
CA LEU A 65 0.95 -7.99 18.56
C LEU A 65 -0.58 -7.85 18.72
N ASN A 66 -1.20 -6.95 17.96
CA ASN A 66 -2.66 -6.81 17.97
C ASN A 66 -3.36 -8.07 17.42
N LEU A 67 -2.81 -8.71 16.39
CA LEU A 67 -3.37 -9.92 15.81
C LEU A 67 -3.29 -11.11 16.77
N GLU A 68 -2.18 -11.25 17.50
CA GLU A 68 -2.01 -12.24 18.57
C GLU A 68 -3.05 -12.04 19.69
N ARG A 69 -3.18 -10.80 20.19
CA ARG A 69 -4.17 -10.45 21.22
C ARG A 69 -5.60 -10.81 20.79
N LEU A 70 -5.98 -10.47 19.55
CA LEU A 70 -7.31 -10.80 19.02
C LEU A 70 -7.50 -12.32 18.86
N GLY A 71 -6.42 -13.06 18.57
CA GLY A 71 -6.43 -14.51 18.51
C GLY A 71 -6.72 -15.14 19.87
N GLU A 72 -6.11 -14.63 20.93
CA GLU A 72 -6.37 -15.08 22.30
C GLU A 72 -7.80 -14.74 22.76
N GLU A 73 -8.24 -13.49 22.52
CA GLU A 73 -9.57 -13.00 22.91
C GLU A 73 -10.71 -13.78 22.23
N HIS A 74 -10.50 -14.22 20.98
CA HIS A 74 -11.53 -14.84 20.16
C HIS A 74 -11.27 -16.31 19.85
N GLN A 75 -10.43 -16.99 20.64
CA GLN A 75 -10.05 -18.39 20.42
C GLN A 75 -11.23 -19.38 20.30
N ALA A 76 -12.36 -19.09 20.96
CA ALA A 76 -13.57 -19.91 20.91
C ALA A 76 -14.52 -19.57 19.74
N ASP A 77 -14.28 -18.48 19.02
CA ASP A 77 -15.09 -18.06 17.88
C ASP A 77 -14.43 -18.51 16.56
N GLU A 78 -14.91 -19.63 16.01
CA GLU A 78 -14.38 -20.21 14.78
C GLU A 78 -14.41 -19.26 13.58
N LYS A 79 -15.42 -18.37 13.49
CA LYS A 79 -15.54 -17.45 12.36
C LYS A 79 -14.47 -16.38 12.46
N LYS A 80 -14.27 -15.80 13.64
CA LYS A 80 -13.22 -14.79 13.88
C LYS A 80 -11.83 -15.40 13.70
N MET A 81 -11.59 -16.59 14.24
CA MET A 81 -10.30 -17.28 14.07
C MET A 81 -9.98 -17.59 12.60
N ARG A 82 -10.99 -17.88 11.77
CA ARG A 82 -10.78 -18.04 10.32
C ARG A 82 -10.31 -16.75 9.65
N VAL A 83 -10.90 -15.61 10.01
CA VAL A 83 -10.49 -14.31 9.48
C VAL A 83 -9.08 -13.95 9.94
N LEU A 84 -8.78 -14.11 11.24
CA LEU A 84 -7.44 -13.79 11.78
C LEU A 84 -6.34 -14.63 11.11
N LYS A 85 -6.59 -15.92 10.86
CA LYS A 85 -5.67 -16.78 10.09
C LYS A 85 -5.48 -16.31 8.66
N ALA A 86 -6.56 -15.91 7.98
CA ALA A 86 -6.48 -15.38 6.61
C ALA A 86 -5.69 -14.07 6.54
N VAL A 87 -5.88 -13.17 7.52
CA VAL A 87 -5.11 -11.92 7.64
C VAL A 87 -3.63 -12.23 7.86
N PHE A 88 -3.29 -13.13 8.78
CA PHE A 88 -1.91 -13.55 9.02
C PHE A 88 -1.24 -14.09 7.75
N GLN A 89 -1.90 -15.00 7.02
CA GLN A 89 -1.39 -15.53 5.76
C GLN A 89 -1.17 -14.45 4.71
N TYR A 90 -2.08 -13.47 4.63
CA TYR A 90 -1.94 -12.34 3.70
C TYR A 90 -0.74 -11.46 4.06
N VAL A 91 -0.54 -11.17 5.35
CA VAL A 91 0.63 -10.43 5.83
C VAL A 91 1.93 -11.17 5.49
N GLN A 92 2.01 -12.48 5.73
CA GLN A 92 3.18 -13.28 5.36
C GLN A 92 3.49 -13.18 3.86
N LYS A 93 2.46 -13.26 3.01
CA LYS A 93 2.62 -13.11 1.55
C LYS A 93 3.11 -11.72 1.13
N LEU A 94 2.77 -10.66 1.87
CA LEU A 94 3.17 -9.29 1.55
C LEU A 94 4.63 -8.98 1.94
N VAL A 95 5.15 -9.66 2.97
CA VAL A 95 6.49 -9.40 3.54
C VAL A 95 7.54 -10.38 3.01
N SER A 96 7.12 -11.49 2.39
CA SER A 96 8.01 -12.46 1.70
C SER A 96 8.57 -11.90 0.40
#